data_AF-A0A7S2IT73-F1
#
_entry.id   AF-A0A7S2IT73-F1
#
_cell.length_a   1.000
_cell.length_b   1.000
_cell.length_c   1.000
_cell.angle_alpha   90.00
_cell.angle_beta   90.00
_cell.angle_gamma   90.00
#
_symmetry.space_group_name_H-M   'P 1'
#
loop_
_entity.id
_entity.type
_entity.pdbx_description
1 polymer ?
#
loop_
_entity_poly.entity_id
_entity_poly.type
_entity_poly.pdbx_seq_one_letter_code
_entity_poly.pdbx_strand_id
1 'polypeptide(L)'
;MAELLRTAFSTMRDLQHLLVFVPPDTHEEAAAVLLRPLGFHFRQLEGPEQSAPPGHWAASGPDGQPPRVLACSRSSIIAPLCIRSARVEDHDNLSAVFDAQSEVVTEVYGEYFIAELIEAQNEENKALVAEVEGRA
;
A
#
# COMPACT_ATOMS: atom_id res chain seq x y z
N MET A 1 1.90 -6.44 -13.48
CA MET A 1 3.17 -5.71 -13.22
C MET A 1 3.10 -4.82 -11.98
N ALA A 2 1.96 -4.17 -11.67
CA ALA A 2 1.64 -3.78 -10.28
C ALA A 2 1.83 -4.96 -9.30
N GLU A 3 1.61 -6.20 -9.79
CA GLU A 3 2.02 -7.46 -9.15
C GLU A 3 3.45 -7.51 -8.61
N LEU A 4 4.46 -6.93 -9.26
CA LEU A 4 5.83 -6.96 -8.74
C LEU A 4 5.95 -6.07 -7.49
N LEU A 5 5.39 -4.86 -7.54
CA LEU A 5 5.34 -3.97 -6.37
C LEU A 5 4.47 -4.57 -5.25
N ARG A 6 3.30 -5.11 -5.62
CA ARG A 6 2.40 -5.80 -4.68
C ARG A 6 3.11 -6.97 -4.02
N THR A 7 3.83 -7.79 -4.79
CA THR A 7 4.61 -8.94 -4.29
C THR A 7 5.73 -8.46 -3.38
N ALA A 8 6.54 -7.47 -3.81
CA ALA A 8 7.63 -6.94 -3.00
C ALA A 8 7.13 -6.43 -1.65
N PHE A 9 6.06 -5.64 -1.63
CA PHE A 9 5.47 -5.13 -0.40
C PHE A 9 4.72 -6.23 0.39
N SER A 10 4.03 -7.18 -0.24
CA SER A 10 3.35 -8.25 0.49
C SER A 10 4.31 -9.22 1.16
N THR A 11 5.45 -9.51 0.52
CA THR A 11 6.47 -10.44 1.03
C THR A 11 7.34 -9.78 2.10
N MET A 12 7.71 -8.51 1.95
CA MET A 12 8.51 -7.77 2.93
C MET A 12 7.62 -6.81 3.73
N ARG A 13 7.20 -7.22 4.93
CA ARG A 13 6.25 -6.45 5.77
C ARG A 13 6.83 -5.11 6.25
N ASP A 14 8.12 -5.10 6.56
CA ASP A 14 8.80 -3.89 7.07
C ASP A 14 9.17 -2.90 5.96
N LEU A 15 9.08 -3.32 4.70
CA LEU A 15 9.35 -2.44 3.56
C LEU A 15 8.20 -1.43 3.39
N GLN A 16 8.49 -0.16 3.70
CA GLN A 16 7.54 0.96 3.55
C GLN A 16 7.76 1.78 2.28
N HIS A 17 9.01 1.84 1.80
CA HIS A 17 9.38 2.65 0.66
C HIS A 17 10.35 1.91 -0.26
N LEU A 18 10.16 2.09 -1.57
CA LEU A 18 11.14 1.72 -2.60
C LEU A 18 11.69 3.01 -3.20
N LEU A 19 13.02 3.13 -3.22
CA LEU A 19 13.72 4.27 -3.77
C LEU A 19 14.48 3.85 -5.03
N VAL A 20 14.33 4.62 -6.10
CA VAL A 20 15.12 4.48 -7.32
C VAL A 20 15.94 5.74 -7.50
N PHE A 21 17.26 5.56 -7.56
CA PHE A 21 18.21 6.62 -7.84
C PHE A 21 18.45 6.65 -9.35
N VAL A 22 18.11 7.78 -9.97
CA VAL A 22 18.35 8.02 -11.39
C VAL A 22 19.56 8.95 -11.51
N PRO A 23 20.67 8.45 -12.09
CA PRO A 23 21.86 9.26 -12.34
C PRO A 23 21.55 10.50 -13.19
N PRO A 24 22.28 11.61 -12.99
CA PRO A 24 22.03 12.87 -13.69
C PRO A 24 22.31 12.80 -15.20
N ASP A 25 23.17 11.88 -15.64
CA ASP A 25 23.50 11.60 -17.04
C ASP A 25 22.45 10.73 -17.77
N THR A 26 21.43 10.26 -17.05
CA THR A 26 20.37 9.44 -17.66
C THR A 26 19.37 10.33 -18.40
N HIS A 27 19.33 10.20 -19.74
CA HIS A 27 18.32 10.86 -20.56
C HIS A 27 16.89 10.54 -20.10
N GLU A 28 16.02 11.54 -20.12
CA GLU A 28 14.65 11.43 -19.61
C GLU A 28 13.85 10.31 -20.30
N GLU A 29 14.04 10.12 -21.60
CA GLU A 29 13.42 9.03 -22.36
C GLU A 29 13.91 7.64 -21.91
N ALA A 30 15.21 7.50 -21.60
CA ALA A 30 15.78 6.25 -21.12
C ALA A 30 15.26 5.91 -19.72
N ALA A 31 15.22 6.90 -18.82
CA ALA A 31 14.61 6.75 -17.50
C ALA A 31 13.12 6.40 -17.62
N ALA A 32 12.39 7.08 -18.50
CA ALA A 32 10.97 6.84 -18.74
C ALA A 32 10.70 5.44 -19.30
N VAL A 33 11.57 4.89 -20.16
CA VAL A 33 11.45 3.52 -20.68
C VAL A 33 11.70 2.49 -19.58
N LEU A 34 12.76 2.66 -18.79
CA LEU A 34 13.10 1.76 -17.67
C LEU A 34 11.99 1.75 -16.61
N LEU A 35 11.41 2.93 -16.34
CA LEU A 35 10.41 3.11 -15.31
C LEU A 35 8.98 3.02 -15.83
N ARG A 36 8.75 2.97 -17.14
CA ARG A 36 7.41 2.92 -17.75
C ARG A 36 6.46 1.92 -17.09
N PRO A 37 6.91 0.71 -16.72
CA PRO A 37 6.04 -0.27 -16.07
C PRO A 37 5.65 0.08 -14.63
N LEU A 38 6.41 0.98 -13.98
CA LEU A 38 6.30 1.35 -12.56
C LEU A 38 5.94 2.83 -12.36
N GLY A 39 6.05 3.65 -13.41
CA GLY A 39 6.15 5.12 -13.32
C GLY A 39 4.95 5.79 -12.69
N PHE A 40 3.75 5.22 -12.81
CA PHE A 40 2.53 5.76 -12.17
C PHE A 40 2.56 5.69 -10.64
N HIS A 41 3.37 4.79 -10.07
CA HIS A 41 3.44 4.59 -8.61
C HIS A 41 4.63 5.29 -7.96
N PHE A 42 5.57 5.78 -8.76
CA PHE A 42 6.75 6.46 -8.29
C PHE A 42 6.56 7.97 -8.40
N ARG A 43 6.78 8.69 -7.30
CA ARG A 43 6.82 10.16 -7.26
C ARG A 43 8.25 10.60 -7.10
N GLN A 44 8.64 11.66 -7.79
CA GLN A 44 9.95 12.27 -7.58
C GLN A 44 9.99 12.91 -6.19
N LEU A 45 11.01 12.59 -5.40
CA LEU A 45 11.27 13.27 -4.15
C LEU A 45 11.90 14.62 -4.43
N GLU A 46 11.37 15.64 -3.77
CA GLU A 46 12.03 16.94 -3.70
C GLU A 46 13.21 16.81 -2.73
N GLY A 47 14.41 17.07 -3.24
CA GLY A 47 15.61 17.11 -2.42
C GLY A 47 15.61 18.34 -1.51
N PRO A 48 16.34 18.31 -0.38
CA PRO A 48 16.59 19.53 0.37
C PRO A 48 17.26 20.56 -0.55
N GLU A 49 16.88 21.83 -0.45
CA GLU A 49 17.47 22.94 -1.25
C GLU A 49 18.98 23.13 -1.02
N GLN A 50 19.58 22.36 -0.11
CA GLN A 50 21.01 22.38 0.15
C GLN A 50 21.77 21.72 -1.00
N SER A 51 22.41 22.57 -1.80
CA SER A 51 23.41 22.18 -2.79
C SER A 51 24.45 21.26 -2.16
N ALA A 52 24.65 20.09 -2.77
CA ALA A 52 25.66 19.15 -2.32
C ALA A 52 27.05 19.83 -2.38
N PRO A 53 27.94 19.56 -1.41
CA PRO A 53 29.24 20.21 -1.35
C PRO A 53 30.05 19.97 -2.64
N PRO A 54 30.93 20.91 -3.03
CA PRO A 54 31.74 20.77 -4.24
C PRO A 54 32.56 19.47 -4.22
N GLY A 55 32.53 18.71 -5.31
CA GLY A 55 33.23 17.42 -5.42
C GLY A 55 32.47 16.22 -4.83
N HIS A 56 31.27 16.41 -4.29
CA HIS A 56 30.39 15.31 -3.91
C HIS A 56 29.79 14.64 -5.15
N TRP A 57 29.67 13.30 -5.16
CA TRP A 57 29.16 12.55 -6.32
C TRP A 57 27.76 13.01 -6.78
N ALA A 58 26.93 13.50 -5.84
CA ALA A 58 25.60 14.05 -6.14
C ALA A 58 25.63 15.47 -6.75
N ALA A 59 26.78 16.16 -6.73
CA ALA A 59 27.03 17.44 -7.40
C ALA A 59 27.79 17.28 -8.74
N SER A 60 28.18 16.05 -9.10
CA SER A 60 29.06 15.75 -10.24
C SER A 60 28.32 15.38 -11.52
N GLY A 61 27.04 15.76 -11.66
CA GLY A 61 26.29 15.50 -12.89
C GLY A 61 26.79 16.32 -14.08
N PRO A 62 26.65 15.82 -15.33
CA PRO A 62 26.77 16.68 -16.49
C PRO A 62 25.79 17.86 -16.31
N ASP A 63 26.26 19.08 -16.56
CA ASP A 63 25.52 20.34 -16.38
C ASP A 63 25.17 20.75 -14.94
N GLY A 64 25.71 20.07 -13.92
CA GLY A 64 25.50 20.43 -12.51
C GLY A 64 24.10 20.06 -11.98
N GLN A 65 23.36 19.23 -12.71
CA GLN A 65 22.04 18.77 -12.29
C GLN A 65 22.17 17.68 -11.20
N PRO A 66 21.41 17.75 -10.09
CA PRO A 66 21.45 16.73 -9.06
C PRO A 66 20.80 15.42 -9.54
N PRO A 67 21.17 14.27 -8.95
CA PRO A 67 20.50 13.00 -9.21
C PRO A 67 19.02 13.08 -8.81
N ARG A 68 18.16 12.43 -9.59
CA ARG A 68 16.72 12.34 -9.28
C ARG A 68 16.48 11.12 -8.42
N VAL A 69 15.71 11.27 -7.35
CA VAL A 69 15.26 10.15 -6.53
C VAL A 69 13.76 9.98 -6.71
N LEU A 70 13.35 8.78 -7.08
CA LEU A 70 11.93 8.43 -7.21
C LEU A 70 11.55 7.52 -6.04
N ALA A 71 10.40 7.77 -5.44
CA ALA A 71 9.89 7.01 -4.32
C ALA A 71 8.51 6.41 -4.62
N CYS A 72 8.35 5.14 -4.29
CA CYS A 72 7.07 4.47 -4.21
C CYS A 72 6.81 4.09 -2.75
N SER A 73 5.64 4.44 -2.22
CA SER A 73 5.24 4.08 -0.87
C SER A 73 4.32 2.86 -0.89
N ARG A 74 4.48 1.99 0.10
CA ARG A 74 3.62 0.84 0.34
C ARG A 74 2.13 1.20 0.28
N SER A 75 1.72 2.29 0.94
CA SER A 75 0.31 2.69 1.03
C SER A 75 -0.32 3.08 -0.31
N SER A 76 0.50 3.39 -1.32
CA SER A 76 0.03 3.65 -2.69
C SER A 76 -0.26 2.38 -3.49
N ILE A 77 0.17 1.22 -2.99
CA ILE A 77 0.04 -0.09 -3.65
C ILE A 77 -0.86 -1.04 -2.85
N ILE A 78 -0.63 -1.09 -1.53
CA ILE A 78 -1.37 -1.90 -0.57
C ILE A 78 -2.01 -0.94 0.40
N ALA A 79 -3.34 -0.88 0.37
CA ALA A 79 -4.08 -0.02 1.28
C ALA A 79 -3.80 -0.44 2.74
N PRO A 80 -3.52 0.52 3.64
CA PRO A 80 -3.30 0.22 5.04
C PRO A 80 -4.60 -0.26 5.68
N LEU A 81 -4.52 -1.37 6.41
CA LEU A 81 -5.65 -1.90 7.18
C LEU A 81 -5.64 -1.31 8.59
N CYS A 82 -6.80 -0.84 9.05
CA CYS A 82 -7.00 -0.39 10.42
C CYS A 82 -7.81 -1.43 11.19
N ILE A 83 -7.31 -1.88 12.35
CA ILE A 83 -8.08 -2.80 13.19
C ILE A 83 -8.97 -1.99 14.13
N ARG A 84 -10.26 -2.31 14.15
CA ARG A 84 -11.22 -1.74 15.11
C ARG A 84 -12.25 -2.78 15.57
N SER A 85 -13.01 -2.44 16.60
CA SER A 85 -14.18 -3.23 16.99
C SER A 85 -15.20 -3.28 15.85
N ALA A 86 -15.73 -4.48 15.62
CA ALA A 86 -16.80 -4.73 14.68
C ALA A 86 -18.09 -4.06 15.16
N ARG A 87 -18.89 -3.60 14.22
CA ARG A 87 -20.20 -2.98 14.42
C ARG A 87 -21.24 -3.76 13.62
N VAL A 88 -22.49 -3.73 14.05
CA VAL A 88 -23.58 -4.45 13.38
C VAL A 88 -23.71 -4.02 11.91
N GLU A 89 -23.43 -2.75 11.59
CA GLU A 89 -23.38 -2.21 10.22
C GLU A 89 -22.33 -2.86 9.31
N ASP A 90 -21.30 -3.50 9.87
CA ASP A 90 -20.28 -4.21 9.09
C ASP A 90 -20.80 -5.53 8.50
N HIS A 91 -21.98 -5.98 8.93
CA HIS A 91 -22.59 -7.24 8.48
C HIS A 91 -22.55 -7.41 6.97
N ASP A 92 -23.02 -6.43 6.21
CA ASP A 92 -23.09 -6.53 4.74
C ASP A 92 -21.71 -6.64 4.09
N ASN A 93 -20.70 -5.96 4.64
CA ASN A 93 -19.32 -6.02 4.14
C ASN A 93 -18.72 -7.40 4.42
N LEU A 94 -18.95 -7.91 5.62
CA LEU A 94 -18.42 -9.21 6.06
C LEU A 94 -19.12 -10.37 5.35
N SER A 95 -20.44 -10.33 5.17
CA SER A 95 -21.19 -11.39 4.47
C SER A 95 -20.62 -11.64 3.08
N ALA A 96 -20.31 -10.57 2.31
CA ALA A 96 -19.67 -10.71 1.01
C ALA A 96 -18.29 -11.40 1.06
N VAL A 97 -17.51 -11.18 2.13
CA VAL A 97 -16.21 -11.84 2.33
C VAL A 97 -16.39 -13.32 2.69
N PHE A 98 -17.35 -13.64 3.56
CA PHE A 98 -17.64 -15.00 3.96
C PHE A 98 -18.22 -15.83 2.81
N ASP A 99 -19.18 -15.28 2.06
CA ASP A 99 -19.78 -15.95 0.90
C ASP A 99 -18.73 -16.26 -0.18
N ALA A 100 -17.77 -15.35 -0.39
CA ALA A 100 -16.66 -15.57 -1.32
C ALA A 100 -15.70 -16.70 -0.88
N GLN A 101 -15.66 -17.03 0.42
CA GLN A 101 -14.83 -18.12 0.95
C GLN A 101 -15.61 -19.43 1.16
N SER A 102 -16.88 -19.36 1.51
CA SER A 102 -17.73 -20.53 1.74
C SER A 102 -19.22 -20.14 1.78
N GLU A 103 -19.98 -20.55 0.76
CA GLU A 103 -21.45 -20.41 0.72
C GLU A 103 -22.15 -21.18 1.86
N VAL A 104 -21.45 -22.12 2.50
CA VAL A 104 -21.99 -23.01 3.55
C VAL A 104 -22.29 -22.25 4.84
N VAL A 105 -21.61 -21.13 5.12
CA VAL A 105 -21.79 -20.41 6.39
C VAL A 105 -23.19 -19.81 6.48
N THR A 106 -23.63 -19.11 5.44
CA THR A 106 -24.96 -18.50 5.36
C THR A 106 -26.06 -19.57 5.31
N GLU A 107 -25.82 -20.69 4.62
CA GLU A 107 -26.77 -21.80 4.51
C GLU A 107 -26.97 -22.55 5.83
N VAL A 108 -25.91 -22.68 6.65
CA VAL A 108 -25.94 -23.42 7.92
C VAL A 108 -26.37 -22.55 9.10
N TYR A 109 -25.92 -21.30 9.16
CA TYR A 109 -26.12 -20.43 10.33
C TYR A 109 -27.13 -19.29 10.09
N GLY A 110 -27.58 -19.10 8.85
CA GLY A 110 -28.57 -18.11 8.47
C GLY A 110 -27.98 -16.76 8.08
N GLU A 111 -28.81 -15.94 7.42
CA GLU A 111 -28.40 -14.66 6.83
C GLU A 111 -27.90 -13.63 7.85
N TYR A 112 -28.37 -13.67 9.10
CA TYR A 112 -28.03 -12.66 10.13
C TYR A 112 -26.96 -13.11 11.11
N PHE A 113 -26.37 -14.29 10.91
CA PHE A 113 -25.43 -14.90 11.87
C PHE A 113 -24.28 -13.95 12.28
N ILE A 114 -23.68 -13.26 11.32
CA ILE A 114 -22.56 -12.34 11.59
C ILE A 114 -23.00 -11.13 12.43
N ALA A 115 -24.20 -10.60 12.17
CA ALA A 115 -24.75 -9.49 12.95
C ALA A 115 -24.99 -9.90 14.41
N GLU A 116 -25.59 -11.08 14.63
CA GLU A 116 -25.83 -11.64 15.96
C GLU A 116 -24.52 -11.87 16.74
N LEU A 117 -23.48 -12.37 16.06
CA LEU A 117 -22.17 -12.60 16.68
C LEU A 117 -21.48 -11.30 17.09
N ILE A 118 -21.64 -10.24 16.30
CA ILE A 118 -21.14 -8.90 16.62
C ILE A 118 -21.95 -8.27 17.76
N GLU A 119 -23.26 -8.48 17.81
CA GLU A 119 -24.12 -7.98 18.88
C GLU A 119 -23.85 -8.67 20.23
N ALA A 120 -23.55 -9.97 20.21
CA ALA A 120 -23.27 -10.78 21.40
C ALA A 120 -21.88 -10.54 22.04
N GLN A 121 -21.12 -9.54 21.58
CA GLN A 121 -19.83 -9.17 22.17
C GLN A 121 -19.98 -8.77 23.64
N ASN A 122 -19.02 -9.20 24.47
CA ASN A 122 -18.99 -8.89 25.91
C ASN A 122 -17.54 -8.72 26.39
N GLU A 123 -17.27 -8.81 27.69
CA GLU A 123 -15.91 -8.64 28.24
C GLU A 123 -14.95 -9.79 27.84
N GLU A 124 -15.48 -10.98 27.61
CA GLU A 124 -14.72 -12.20 27.30
C GLU A 124 -14.68 -12.50 25.80
N ASN A 125 -15.57 -11.91 25.00
CA ASN A 125 -15.66 -12.10 23.55
C ASN A 125 -15.74 -10.76 22.81
N LYS A 126 -14.76 -10.47 21.94
CA LYS A 126 -14.71 -9.28 21.09
C LYS A 126 -14.57 -9.68 19.62
N ALA A 127 -15.35 -9.03 18.78
CA ALA A 127 -15.24 -9.10 17.33
C ALA A 127 -14.45 -7.89 16.83
N LEU A 128 -13.44 -8.15 15.98
CA LEU A 128 -12.60 -7.13 15.38
C LEU A 128 -12.70 -7.25 13.86
N VAL A 129 -12.66 -6.11 13.17
CA VAL A 129 -12.59 -6.04 11.71
C VAL A 129 -11.33 -5.30 11.29
N ALA A 130 -10.86 -5.63 10.08
CA ALA A 130 -9.79 -4.90 9.41
C ALA A 130 -10.41 -3.98 8.37
N GLU A 131 -10.50 -2.69 8.67
CA GLU A 131 -11.12 -1.71 7.79
C GLU A 131 -10.12 -1.10 6.79
N VAL A 132 -10.59 -0.89 5.56
CA VAL A 132 -9.97 -0.04 4.55
C VAL A 132 -10.98 0.98 4.02
N GLU A 133 -10.65 2.27 4.09
CA GLU A 133 -11.47 3.36 3.54
C GLU A 133 -12.97 3.32 3.94
N GLY A 134 -13.28 3.01 5.20
CA GLY A 134 -14.66 2.94 5.68
C GLY A 134 -15.36 1.59 5.46
N ARG A 135 -14.69 0.60 4.86
CA ARG A 135 -15.23 -0.74 4.63
C ARG A 135 -14.50 -1.80 5.42
N ALA A 136 -15.25 -2.61 6.15
CA ALA A 136 -14.76 -3.76 6.89
C ALA A 136 -14.36 -4.93 5.97
#